data_AF-A0A6N8A942-F1
#
_entry.id   AF-A0A6N8A942-F1
#
_cell.length_a   1.000
_cell.length_b   1.000
_cell.length_c   1.000
_cell.angle_alpha   90.00
_cell.angle_beta   90.00
_cell.angle_gamma   90.00
#
_symmetry.space_group_name_H-M   'P 1'
#
loop_
_entity.id
_entity.type
_entity.pdbx_description
1 polymer ?
#
loop_
_entity_poly.entity_id
_entity_poly.type
_entity_poly.pdbx_seq_one_letter_code
_entity_poly.pdbx_strand_id
1 'polypeptide(L)'
;MTPFTFTRQNRSPRTVVILICVYAALIGLVIFFNAALWLVGLLALGTLPAVWDLVQDSSAGLNLDQHKLSWHSGRRQGDISLDEIDFFRFDTRWDFSVRVSMVLKTGKRLRLPDEALPPHRDFEQLLQQAGFKVERHHFTVF
;
A
#
# COMPACT_ATOMS: atom_id res chain seq x y z
N MET A 1 -3.98 -13.91 -21.18
CA MET A 1 -4.12 -12.61 -20.51
C MET A 1 -2.78 -11.89 -20.54
N THR A 2 -2.78 -10.56 -20.62
CA THR A 2 -1.56 -9.75 -20.48
C THR A 2 -1.18 -9.67 -18.99
N PRO A 3 0.08 -9.94 -18.62
CA PRO A 3 0.51 -9.84 -17.23
C PRO A 3 0.35 -8.39 -16.76
N PHE A 4 -0.27 -8.20 -15.60
CA PHE A 4 -0.51 -6.89 -15.02
C PHE A 4 0.23 -6.77 -13.70
N THR A 5 1.08 -5.76 -13.60
CA THR A 5 1.87 -5.49 -12.40
C THR A 5 1.54 -4.09 -11.91
N PHE A 6 0.96 -4.02 -10.72
CA PHE A 6 0.79 -2.80 -9.97
C PHE A 6 1.80 -2.76 -8.84
N THR A 7 2.60 -1.70 -8.77
CA THR A 7 3.49 -1.45 -7.64
C THR A 7 3.27 -0.04 -7.13
N ARG A 8 3.21 0.08 -5.81
CA ARG A 8 3.14 1.32 -5.07
C ARG A 8 4.27 1.32 -4.07
N GLN A 9 5.20 2.23 -4.26
CA GLN A 9 6.27 2.47 -3.29
C GLN A 9 5.72 3.41 -2.22
N ASN A 10 5.96 3.08 -0.95
CA ASN A 10 5.67 4.01 0.15
C ASN A 10 6.65 5.19 0.17
N ARG A 11 7.80 5.08 -0.52
CA ARG A 11 8.76 6.17 -0.71
C ARG A 11 8.15 7.27 -1.58
N SER A 12 7.45 8.20 -0.93
CA SER A 12 7.02 9.42 -1.59
C SER A 12 8.25 10.35 -1.72
N PRO A 13 8.63 10.78 -2.94
CA PRO A 13 9.75 11.73 -3.12
C PRO A 13 9.49 13.04 -2.36
N ARG A 14 8.22 13.36 -2.13
CA ARG A 14 7.78 14.49 -1.31
C ARG A 14 8.22 14.36 0.15
N THR A 15 8.10 13.17 0.76
CA THR A 15 8.54 12.92 2.15
C THR A 15 10.04 13.10 2.27
N VAL A 16 10.80 12.62 1.28
CA VAL A 16 12.27 12.79 1.22
C VAL A 16 12.64 14.28 1.16
N VAL A 17 12.03 15.03 0.24
CA VAL A 17 12.30 16.47 0.10
C VAL A 17 11.95 17.24 1.38
N ILE A 18 10.81 16.93 2.01
CA ILE A 18 10.41 17.58 3.27
C ILE A 18 11.43 17.28 4.38
N LEU A 19 11.87 16.02 4.53
CA LEU A 19 12.90 15.66 5.52
C LEU A 19 14.21 16.40 5.28
N ILE A 20 14.67 16.47 4.02
CA ILE A 20 15.87 17.24 3.66
C ILE A 20 15.72 18.71 4.07
N CYS A 21 14.58 19.34 3.74
CA CYS A 21 14.31 20.73 4.11
C CYS A 21 14.28 20.95 5.63
N VAL A 22 13.67 20.04 6.39
CA VAL A 22 13.62 20.11 7.85
C VAL A 22 15.02 20.00 8.46
N TYR A 23 15.81 19.01 8.04
CA TYR A 23 17.18 18.85 8.54
C TYR A 23 18.08 20.02 8.13
N ALA A 24 17.93 20.56 6.91
CA ALA A 24 18.65 21.77 6.49
C ALA A 24 18.30 22.98 7.36
N ALA A 25 17.02 23.18 7.70
CA ALA A 25 16.59 24.25 8.58
C ALA A 25 17.13 24.09 10.01
N LEU A 26 17.12 22.86 10.56
CA LEU A 26 17.70 22.56 11.87
C LEU A 26 19.20 22.83 11.92
N ILE A 27 19.95 22.41 10.89
CA ILE A 27 21.38 22.69 10.75
C ILE A 27 21.63 24.21 10.66
N GLY A 28 20.80 24.92 9.89
CA GLY A 28 20.84 26.39 9.81
C GLY A 28 20.64 27.06 11.17
N LEU A 29 19.72 26.55 12.00
CA LEU A 29 19.49 27.02 13.37
C LEU A 29 20.75 26.89 14.23
N VAL A 30 21.50 25.78 14.09
CA VAL A 30 22.76 25.57 14.81
C VAL A 30 23.85 26.53 14.32
N ILE A 31 24.04 26.65 13.00
CA ILE A 31 25.16 27.40 12.42
C ILE A 31 24.96 28.92 12.53
N PHE A 32 23.76 29.42 12.20
CA PHE A 32 23.50 30.87 12.14
C PHE A 32 23.08 31.46 13.48
N PHE A 33 22.35 30.70 14.30
CA PHE A 33 21.79 31.19 15.57
C PHE A 33 22.47 30.59 16.81
N ASN A 34 23.52 29.77 16.63
CA ASN A 34 24.21 29.05 17.70
C ASN A 34 23.23 28.31 18.63
N ALA A 35 22.21 27.69 18.03
CA ALA A 35 21.14 27.06 18.77
C ALA A 35 21.65 25.94 19.65
N ALA A 36 21.05 25.82 20.84
CA ALA A 36 21.43 24.77 21.78
C ALA A 36 21.14 23.39 21.16
N LEU A 37 22.18 22.55 21.07
CA LEU A 37 22.11 21.24 20.42
C LEU A 37 21.01 20.34 21.00
N TRP A 38 20.68 20.50 22.28
CA TRP A 38 19.62 19.72 22.94
C TRP A 38 18.22 20.09 22.43
N LEU A 39 17.95 21.36 22.10
CA LEU A 39 16.68 21.79 21.51
C LEU A 39 16.52 21.27 20.08
N VAL A 40 17.60 21.34 19.31
CA VAL A 40 17.63 20.82 17.93
C VAL A 40 17.46 19.30 17.93
N GLY A 41 18.10 18.60 18.88
CA GLY A 41 17.91 17.18 19.11
C GLY A 41 16.45 16.84 19.41
N LEU A 42 15.80 17.57 20.33
CA LEU A 42 14.39 17.37 20.66
C LEU A 42 13.47 17.53 19.43
N LEU A 43 13.71 18.55 18.60
CA LEU A 43 12.95 18.77 17.37
C LEU A 43 13.18 17.64 16.35
N ALA A 44 14.43 17.19 16.20
CA ALA A 44 14.78 16.07 15.32
C ALA A 44 14.18 14.73 15.78
N LEU A 45 13.90 14.54 17.08
CA LEU A 45 13.20 13.34 17.55
C LEU A 45 11.79 13.23 16.95
N GLY A 46 11.12 14.35 16.70
CA GLY A 46 9.80 14.36 16.05
C GLY A 46 9.81 13.84 14.62
N THR A 47 10.96 13.90 13.92
CA THR A 47 11.10 13.38 12.55
C THR A 47 11.55 11.93 12.50
N LEU A 48 11.88 11.30 13.63
CA LEU A 48 12.31 9.90 13.68
C LEU A 48 11.31 8.93 13.04
N PRO A 49 9.99 9.02 13.28
CA PRO A 49 9.03 8.11 12.63
C PRO A 49 9.05 8.24 11.10
N ALA A 50 9.23 9.46 10.57
CA ALA A 50 9.29 9.70 9.14
C ALA A 50 10.60 9.19 8.51
N VAL A 51 11.73 9.32 9.22
CA VAL A 51 12.99 8.71 8.80
C VAL A 51 12.88 7.19 8.81
N TRP A 52 12.28 6.63 9.86
CA TRP A 52 12.07 5.19 9.97
C TRP A 52 11.20 4.64 8.82
N ASP A 53 10.11 5.34 8.50
CA ASP A 53 9.23 5.01 7.37
C ASP A 53 10.00 5.01 6.03
N LEU A 54 10.91 5.97 5.84
CA LEU A 54 11.74 6.05 4.64
C LEU A 54 12.78 4.91 4.53
N VAL A 55 13.39 4.55 5.67
CA VAL A 55 14.38 3.46 5.75
C VAL A 55 13.72 2.10 5.52
N GLN A 56 12.51 1.90 6.05
CA GLN A 56 11.83 0.61 5.99
C GLN A 56 11.38 0.21 4.57
N ASP A 57 11.36 1.17 3.62
CA ASP A 57 11.15 0.95 2.18
C ASP A 57 10.01 -0.04 1.88
N SER A 58 8.88 0.14 2.58
CA SER A 58 7.72 -0.72 2.40
C SER A 58 7.22 -0.56 0.96
N SER A 59 7.42 -1.59 0.16
CA SER A 59 6.78 -1.73 -1.13
C SER A 59 5.49 -2.52 -0.96
N ALA A 60 4.46 -2.06 -1.66
CA ALA A 60 3.22 -2.80 -1.79
C ALA A 60 2.91 -2.96 -3.27
N GLY A 61 2.42 -4.12 -3.67
CA GLY A 61 2.10 -4.35 -5.06
C GLY A 61 1.38 -5.66 -5.28
N LEU A 62 0.73 -5.72 -6.43
CA LEU A 62 -0.07 -6.84 -6.87
C LEU A 62 0.36 -7.18 -8.30
N ASN A 63 0.71 -8.44 -8.51
CA ASN A 63 1.08 -8.97 -9.80
C ASN A 63 0.09 -10.07 -10.19
N LEU A 64 -0.64 -9.83 -11.27
CA LEU A 64 -1.53 -10.79 -11.88
C LEU A 64 -0.83 -11.36 -13.13
N ASP A 65 -0.44 -12.61 -13.04
CA ASP A 65 0.12 -13.38 -14.16
C ASP A 65 -0.96 -14.29 -14.77
N GLN A 66 -0.62 -15.11 -15.76
CA GLN A 66 -1.57 -16.02 -16.42
C GLN A 66 -2.07 -17.16 -15.53
N HIS A 67 -1.30 -17.54 -14.51
CA HIS A 67 -1.59 -18.71 -13.67
C HIS A 67 -1.65 -18.40 -12.18
N LYS A 68 -1.12 -17.25 -11.75
CA LYS A 68 -1.00 -16.90 -10.33
C LYS A 68 -1.26 -15.43 -10.10
N LEU A 69 -1.82 -15.14 -8.94
CA LEU A 69 -1.93 -13.81 -8.36
C LEU A 69 -0.98 -13.74 -7.16
N SER A 70 -0.03 -12.83 -7.20
CA SER A 70 0.86 -12.57 -6.07
C SER A 70 0.69 -11.14 -5.57
N TRP A 71 0.77 -10.97 -4.24
CA TRP A 71 0.71 -9.66 -3.60
C TRP A 71 1.77 -9.55 -2.51
N HIS A 72 2.22 -8.32 -2.29
CA HIS A 72 3.11 -7.96 -1.19
C HIS A 72 2.71 -6.59 -0.63
N SER A 73 2.90 -6.39 0.67
CA SER A 73 2.74 -5.13 1.38
C SER A 73 3.62 -5.20 2.64
N GLY A 74 4.79 -4.56 2.57
CA GLY A 74 5.80 -4.59 3.62
C GLY A 74 6.22 -6.03 3.96
N ARG A 75 5.87 -6.51 5.17
CA ARG A 75 6.16 -7.88 5.64
C ARG A 75 5.12 -8.93 5.22
N ARG A 76 3.98 -8.52 4.68
CA ARG A 76 2.90 -9.43 4.28
C ARG A 76 3.06 -9.74 2.80
N GLN A 77 3.28 -11.01 2.48
CA GLN A 77 3.34 -11.50 1.12
C GLN A 77 2.42 -12.71 0.99
N GLY A 78 1.91 -12.95 -0.21
CA GLY A 78 1.19 -14.15 -0.53
C GLY A 78 1.08 -14.35 -2.03
N ASP A 79 0.95 -15.60 -2.41
CA ASP A 79 0.73 -16.04 -3.76
C ASP A 79 -0.41 -17.07 -3.76
N ILE A 80 -1.20 -17.04 -4.83
CA ILE A 80 -2.28 -17.99 -5.02
C ILE A 80 -2.45 -18.31 -6.50
N SER A 81 -2.78 -19.57 -6.77
CA SER A 81 -3.08 -20.03 -8.13
C SER A 81 -4.46 -19.49 -8.55
N LEU A 82 -4.56 -18.99 -9.78
CA LEU A 82 -5.80 -18.38 -10.29
C LEU A 82 -6.95 -19.38 -10.43
N ASP A 83 -6.61 -20.64 -10.65
CA ASP A 83 -7.52 -21.79 -10.70
C ASP A 83 -8.11 -22.15 -9.33
N GLU A 84 -7.52 -21.69 -8.23
CA GLU A 84 -8.11 -21.86 -6.88
C GLU A 84 -9.13 -20.77 -6.54
N ILE A 85 -9.13 -19.67 -7.28
CA ILE A 85 -10.03 -18.54 -7.05
C ILE A 85 -11.39 -18.84 -7.68
N ASP A 86 -12.45 -18.63 -6.90
CA ASP A 86 -13.82 -18.74 -7.39
C ASP A 86 -14.34 -17.37 -7.84
N PHE A 87 -14.26 -16.37 -6.96
CA PHE A 87 -14.66 -15.01 -7.27
C PHE A 87 -13.96 -13.96 -6.40
N PHE A 88 -13.98 -12.72 -6.87
CA PHE A 88 -13.50 -11.56 -6.13
C PHE A 88 -14.66 -10.79 -5.53
N ARG A 89 -14.51 -10.35 -4.29
CA ARG A 89 -15.50 -9.58 -3.55
C ARG A 89 -14.96 -8.20 -3.22
N PHE A 90 -15.72 -7.17 -3.56
CA PHE A 90 -15.42 -5.76 -3.31
C PHE A 90 -16.40 -5.25 -2.26
N ASP A 91 -15.91 -4.97 -1.06
CA ASP A 91 -16.70 -4.44 0.05
C ASP A 91 -16.43 -2.94 0.18
N THR A 92 -17.43 -2.11 -0.11
CA THR A 92 -17.38 -0.66 0.14
C THR A 92 -17.78 -0.40 1.58
N ARG A 93 -16.85 0.11 2.37
CA ARG A 93 -17.08 0.49 3.76
C ARG A 93 -17.78 1.84 3.87
N TRP A 94 -18.26 2.14 5.07
CA TRP A 94 -18.90 3.42 5.42
C TRP A 94 -17.98 4.64 5.30
N ASP A 95 -16.65 4.45 5.40
CA ASP A 95 -15.64 5.47 5.14
C ASP A 95 -15.34 5.62 3.62
N PHE A 96 -16.18 5.04 2.76
CA PHE A 96 -16.01 4.93 1.31
C PHE A 96 -14.73 4.19 0.87
N SER A 97 -14.01 3.55 1.79
CA SER A 97 -12.88 2.70 1.44
C SER A 97 -13.37 1.40 0.82
N VAL A 98 -12.71 0.97 -0.25
CA VAL A 98 -13.04 -0.30 -0.92
C VAL A 98 -12.01 -1.34 -0.49
N ARG A 99 -12.50 -2.41 0.12
CA ARG A 99 -11.71 -3.58 0.50
C ARG A 99 -11.94 -4.67 -0.52
N VAL A 100 -10.88 -5.35 -0.94
CA VAL A 100 -10.99 -6.48 -1.88
C VAL A 100 -10.58 -7.77 -1.19
N SER A 101 -11.41 -8.80 -1.33
CA SER A 101 -11.14 -10.15 -0.88
C SER A 101 -11.29 -11.12 -2.04
N MET A 102 -10.42 -12.12 -2.09
CA MET A 102 -10.58 -13.28 -2.97
C MET A 102 -11.26 -14.40 -2.18
N VAL A 103 -12.26 -15.03 -2.80
CA VAL A 103 -12.91 -16.21 -2.27
C VAL A 103 -12.44 -17.40 -3.07
N LEU A 104 -11.87 -18.38 -2.38
CA LEU A 104 -11.35 -19.60 -3.00
C LEU A 104 -12.48 -20.59 -3.23
N LYS A 105 -12.28 -21.51 -4.17
CA LYS A 105 -13.18 -22.65 -4.43
C LYS A 105 -13.40 -23.53 -3.19
N THR A 106 -12.47 -23.48 -2.22
CA THR A 106 -12.59 -24.13 -0.91
C THR A 106 -13.52 -23.39 0.06
N GLY A 107 -14.05 -22.22 -0.32
CA GLY A 107 -14.84 -21.33 0.53
C GLY A 107 -14.00 -20.44 1.45
N LYS A 108 -12.67 -20.63 1.51
CA LYS A 108 -11.78 -19.79 2.31
C LYS A 108 -11.70 -18.40 1.69
N ARG A 109 -11.91 -17.38 2.52
CA ARG A 109 -11.77 -15.96 2.15
C ARG A 109 -10.36 -15.49 2.50
N LEU A 110 -9.67 -14.89 1.54
CA LEU A 110 -8.38 -14.26 1.73
C LEU A 110 -8.48 -12.77 1.38
N ARG A 111 -8.04 -11.92 2.30
CA ARG A 111 -8.14 -10.46 2.15
C ARG A 111 -6.85 -9.91 1.55
N LEU A 112 -6.98 -9.11 0.50
CA LEU A 112 -5.85 -8.40 -0.08
C LEU A 112 -5.51 -7.16 0.75
N PRO A 113 -4.21 -6.85 0.96
CA PRO A 113 -3.81 -5.61 1.59
C PRO A 113 -4.21 -4.40 0.74
N ASP A 114 -4.86 -3.39 1.35
CA ASP A 114 -5.34 -2.21 0.63
C ASP A 114 -4.23 -1.45 -0.10
N GLU A 115 -3.02 -1.43 0.46
CA GLU A 115 -1.86 -0.73 -0.09
C GLU A 115 -1.37 -1.33 -1.42
N ALA A 116 -1.64 -2.62 -1.63
CA ALA A 116 -1.24 -3.38 -2.80
C ALA A 116 -2.29 -3.32 -3.93
N LEU A 117 -3.47 -2.73 -3.67
CA LEU A 117 -4.56 -2.71 -4.62
C LEU A 117 -4.47 -1.49 -5.55
N PRO A 118 -4.64 -1.69 -6.88
CA PRO A 118 -4.84 -0.59 -7.81
C PRO A 118 -6.21 0.09 -7.58
N PRO A 119 -6.47 1.24 -8.22
CA PRO A 119 -7.79 1.88 -8.18
C PRO A 119 -8.89 0.85 -8.47
N HIS A 120 -9.90 0.79 -7.60
CA HIS A 120 -10.90 -0.29 -7.60
C HIS A 120 -11.61 -0.48 -8.95
N ARG A 121 -11.82 0.60 -9.72
CA ARG A 121 -12.44 0.55 -11.06
C ARG A 121 -11.54 -0.17 -12.06
N ASP A 122 -10.26 0.19 -12.10
CA ASP A 122 -9.27 -0.39 -13.00
C ASP A 122 -9.07 -1.87 -12.65
N PHE A 123 -9.00 -2.18 -11.35
CA PHE A 123 -8.84 -3.55 -10.90
C PHE A 123 -10.02 -4.44 -11.29
N GLU A 124 -11.23 -3.93 -11.11
CA GLU A 124 -12.43 -4.67 -11.46
C GLU A 124 -12.56 -4.91 -12.96
N GLN A 125 -12.29 -3.89 -13.78
CA GLN A 125 -12.26 -4.05 -15.24
C GLN A 125 -11.25 -5.11 -15.65
N LEU A 126 -10.09 -5.11 -15.01
CA LEU A 126 -9.02 -6.07 -15.27
C LEU A 126 -9.44 -7.50 -14.90
N LEU A 127 -10.10 -7.69 -13.76
CA LEU A 127 -10.64 -8.98 -13.34
C LEU A 127 -11.76 -9.48 -14.27
N GLN A 128 -12.63 -8.58 -14.73
CA GLN A 128 -13.69 -8.91 -15.68
C GLN A 128 -13.13 -9.27 -17.06
N GLN A 129 -12.11 -8.56 -17.53
CA GLN A 129 -11.37 -8.91 -18.75
C GLN A 129 -10.64 -10.25 -18.63
N ALA A 130 -10.19 -10.57 -17.41
CA ALA A 130 -9.66 -11.88 -17.06
C ALA A 130 -10.76 -12.96 -16.88
N GLY A 131 -12.04 -12.62 -17.04
CA GLY A 131 -13.14 -13.59 -16.94
C GLY A 131 -13.45 -14.06 -15.52
N PHE A 132 -12.95 -13.37 -14.49
CA PHE A 132 -13.31 -13.66 -13.11
C PHE A 132 -14.66 -13.04 -12.75
N LYS A 133 -15.42 -13.75 -11.91
CA LYS A 133 -16.65 -13.21 -11.31
C LYS A 133 -16.27 -12.17 -10.25
N VAL A 134 -16.91 -11.00 -10.31
CA VAL A 134 -16.73 -9.91 -9.34
C VAL A 134 -18.06 -9.61 -8.67
N GLU A 135 -18.07 -9.61 -7.33
CA GLU A 135 -19.24 -9.29 -6.52
C GLU A 135 -19.01 -7.99 -5.75
N ARG A 136 -19.85 -6.99 -5.99
CA ARG A 136 -19.83 -5.71 -5.27
C ARG A 136 -20.84 -5.74 -4.14
N HIS A 137 -20.35 -5.46 -2.94
CA HIS A 137 -21.17 -5.29 -1.76
C HIS A 137 -20.94 -3.88 -1.22
N HIS A 138 -22.01 -3.09 -1.18
CA HIS A 138 -21.94 -1.71 -0.71
C HIS A 138 -22.43 -1.63 0.75
N PHE A 139 -21.72 -0.83 1.56
CA PHE A 139 -22.06 -0.51 2.94
C PHE A 139 -22.14 -1.73 3.88
N THR A 140 -21.18 -2.65 3.75
CA THR A 140 -21.07 -3.79 4.66
C THR A 140 -20.36 -3.40 5.96
N VAL A 141 -20.84 -3.96 7.08
CA VAL A 141 -20.30 -3.66 8.42
C VAL A 141 -19.13 -4.60 8.77
N PHE A 142 -18.96 -5.72 8.06
CA PHE A 142 -17.98 -6.77 8.37
C PHE A 142 -17.47 -7.53 7.14
#